data_AF-Q7YQI3-F1
#
_entry.id   AF-Q7YQI3-F1
#
_cell.length_a   1.000
_cell.length_b   1.000
_cell.length_c   1.000
_cell.angle_alpha   90.00
_cell.angle_beta   90.00
_cell.angle_gamma   90.00
#
_symmetry.space_group_name_H-M   'P 1'
#
loop_
_entity.id
_entity.type
_entity.pdbx_description
1 polymer ?
#
loop_
_entity_poly.entity_id
_entity_poly.type
_entity_poly.pdbx_seq_one_letter_code
_entity_poly.pdbx_strand_id
1 'polypeptide(L)' 'QLHRNSIQFTDGYEVKEDIGVGSYSVCKRCIHKATNMEFAVK' A
#
# COMPACT_ATOMS: atom_id res chain seq x y z
N GLN A 1 14.79 25.43 -5.76
CA GLN A 1 14.20 24.17 -6.28
C GLN A 1 13.58 23.44 -5.09
N LEU A 2 12.25 23.51 -4.92
CA LEU A 2 11.54 22.86 -3.81
C LEU A 2 11.50 21.35 -4.08
N HIS A 3 12.47 20.61 -3.55
CA HIS A 3 12.45 19.15 -3.57
C HIS A 3 11.40 18.67 -2.56
N ARG A 4 10.15 18.59 -3.02
CA ARG A 4 9.06 18.02 -2.23
C ARG A 4 9.25 16.49 -2.29
N ASN A 5 9.93 15.92 -1.30
CA ASN A 5 10.02 14.46 -1.11
C ASN A 5 8.60 13.92 -0.90
N SER A 6 7.97 13.43 -1.98
CA SER A 6 6.68 12.75 -1.92
C SER A 6 6.92 11.33 -1.40
N ILE A 7 6.57 11.09 -0.13
CA ILE A 7 6.54 9.75 0.45
C ILE A 7 5.57 8.90 -0.37
N GLN A 8 6.06 7.79 -0.91
CA GLN A 8 5.24 6.81 -1.61
C GLN A 8 4.65 5.82 -0.60
N PHE A 9 3.46 5.29 -0.88
CA PHE A 9 2.87 4.24 -0.04
C PHE A 9 3.81 3.03 0.11
N THR A 10 4.49 2.67 -0.99
CA THR A 10 5.46 1.57 -1.05
C THR A 10 6.72 1.78 -0.21
N ASP A 11 6.94 2.98 0.32
CA ASP A 11 8.06 3.24 1.23
C ASP A 11 7.80 2.53 2.58
N GLY A 12 6.57 2.62 3.11
CA GLY A 12 6.17 2.04 4.39
C GLY A 12 5.52 0.67 4.32
N TYR A 13 5.00 0.27 3.15
CA TYR A 13 4.25 -0.98 3.00
C TYR A 13 4.80 -1.87 1.90
N GLU A 14 4.74 -3.17 2.13
CA GLU A 14 4.92 -4.18 1.09
C GLU A 14 3.55 -4.58 0.53
N VAL A 15 3.37 -4.41 -0.78
CA VAL A 15 2.14 -4.78 -1.49
C VAL A 15 2.22 -6.27 -1.89
N LYS A 16 1.18 -7.04 -1.58
CA LYS A 16 1.07 -8.47 -1.86
C LYS A 16 -0.02 -8.75 -2.91
N GLU A 17 -0.72 -9.87 -2.79
CA GLU A 17 -1.77 -10.28 -3.74
C GLU A 17 -3.07 -9.46 -3.64
N ASP A 18 -3.85 -9.55 -4.71
CA ASP A 18 -5.20 -9.00 -4.79
C ASP A 18 -6.15 -9.85 -3.96
N ILE A 19 -6.95 -9.19 -3.13
CA ILE A 19 -7.92 -9.84 -2.23
C ILE A 19 -9.36 -9.36 -2.47
N GLY A 20 -9.56 -8.38 -3.36
CA GLY A 20 -10.90 -7.96 -3.77
C GLY A 20 -10.87 -7.09 -5.02
N VAL A 21 -11.86 -7.23 -5.88
CA VAL A 21 -12.00 -6.42 -7.11
C VAL A 21 -13.35 -5.74 -7.09
N GLY A 22 -13.36 -4.42 -7.26
CA GLY A 22 -14.56 -3.62 -7.48
C GLY A 22 -14.47 -2.88 -8.80
N SER A 23 -15.57 -2.25 -9.22
CA SER A 23 -15.69 -1.61 -10.55
C SER A 23 -14.61 -0.56 -10.85
N TYR A 24 -13.98 0.02 -9.83
CA TYR A 24 -12.97 1.09 -9.96
C TYR A 24 -11.70 0.86 -9.11
N SER A 25 -11.59 -0.25 -8.41
CA SER A 25 -10.52 -0.43 -7.41
C SER A 25 -10.21 -1.90 -7.17
N VAL A 26 -8.96 -2.18 -6.80
CA VAL A 26 -8.54 -3.51 -6.35
C VAL A 26 -8.05 -3.39 -4.91
N CYS A 27 -8.67 -4.13 -3.99
CA CYS A 27 -8.14 -4.28 -2.65
C CYS A 27 -6.95 -5.25 -2.70
N LYS A 28 -5.81 -4.83 -2.17
CA LYS A 28 -4.61 -5.66 -2.03
C LYS A 28 -4.32 -5.93 -0.56
N ARG A 29 -3.77 -7.11 -0.26
CA ARG A 29 -3.14 -7.35 1.04
C ARG A 29 -1.82 -6.61 1.08
N CYS A 30 -1.59 -5.81 2.12
CA CYS A 30 -0.37 -5.05 2.31
C CYS A 30 0.17 -5.29 3.72
N ILE A 31 1.50 -5.33 3.86
CA ILE A 31 2.17 -5.52 5.15
C ILE A 31 2.90 -4.23 5.51
N HIS A 32 2.62 -3.66 6.67
CA HIS A 32 3.39 -2.52 7.18
C HIS A 32 4.78 -2.98 7.59
N LYS A 33 5.82 -2.48 6.92
CA LYS A 33 7.19 -3.00 7.05
C LYS A 33 7.75 -2.92 8.47
N ALA A 34 7.37 -1.89 9.24
CA ALA A 34 7.89 -1.69 10.58
C ALA A 34 7.23 -2.58 11.64
N THR A 35 5.95 -2.92 11.47
CA THR A 35 5.18 -3.66 12.48
C THR A 35 4.81 -5.09 12.06
N ASN A 36 5.06 -5.47 10.80
CA ASN A 36 4.59 -6.71 10.18
C ASN A 36 3.06 -6.92 10.29
N MET A 37 2.28 -5.87 10.53
CA MET A 37 0.83 -5.97 10.54
C MET A 37 0.28 -6.00 9.12
N GLU A 38 -0.75 -6.82 8.90
CA GLU A 38 -1.43 -6.95 7.62
C GLU A 38 -2.65 -6.03 7.53
N PHE A 39 -2.86 -5.48 6.33
CA PHE A 39 -3.97 -4.59 6.02
C PHE A 39 -4.56 -4.92 4.66
N ALA A 40 -5.87 -4.71 4.50
CA ALA A 40 -6.53 -4.63 3.20
C ALA A 40 -6.52 -3.17 2.74
N VAL A 41 -5.85 -2.87 1.63
CA VAL A 41 -5.68 -1.50 1.12
C VAL A 41 -6.38 -1.38 -0.23
N LYS A 42 -7.18 -0.32 -0.39
CA LYS A 42 -7.94 0.02 -1.60
C LYS A 42 -7.40 1.29 -2.24
#